data_AF-A0A1A8TJE2-F1
#
_entry.id   AF-A0A1A8TJE2-F1
#
_cell.length_a   1.000
_cell.length_b   1.000
_cell.length_c   1.000
_cell.angle_alpha   90.00
_cell.angle_beta   90.00
_cell.angle_gamma   90.00
#
_symmetry.space_group_name_H-M   'P 1'
#
loop_
_entity.id
_entity.type
_entity.pdbx_description
1 polymer ?
#
loop_
_entity_poly.entity_id
_entity_poly.type
_entity_poly.pdbx_seq_one_letter_code
_entity_poly.pdbx_strand_id
1 'polypeptide(L)'
;MEAMEAIKIKENTLIPESEFSISLDRKKIIESEFIDKINLSPHKNLQFFLKKSYIDSKKLPQEFHEAIYKFKNNENRKGILLFKNLPLDSYIPFTPKDPLNIPEKSSFLSEKWIAAVAENLGHAISYKQEKNGQLIQNLIPVKENEDKLSSESSKIILDFHTEVAFHPQKTDYVILLCLRQDHNKEAETFISSAKEIRSQLSK
;
A
#
# COMPACT_ATOMS: atom_id res chain seq x y z
N MET A 1 8.76 -21.68 24.45
CA MET A 1 7.65 -20.93 23.87
C MET A 1 8.21 -20.31 22.60
N GLU A 2 8.17 -21.06 21.50
CA GLU A 2 8.70 -20.61 20.22
C GLU A 2 7.84 -19.43 19.75
N ALA A 3 8.50 -18.33 19.38
CA ALA A 3 7.83 -17.14 18.91
C ALA A 3 7.01 -17.50 17.66
N MET A 4 5.74 -17.10 17.63
CA MET A 4 4.92 -17.14 16.42
C MET A 4 5.72 -16.61 15.22
N GLU A 5 5.76 -17.36 14.13
CA GLU A 5 6.44 -16.95 12.89
C GLU A 5 5.73 -15.73 12.29
N ALA A 6 6.16 -14.54 12.69
CA ALA A 6 5.88 -13.32 11.95
C ALA A 6 6.49 -13.46 10.55
N ILE A 7 5.67 -13.36 9.51
CA ILE A 7 6.18 -13.44 8.15
C ILE A 7 6.79 -12.10 7.81
N LYS A 8 8.10 -12.11 7.61
CA LYS A 8 8.84 -10.98 7.08
C LYS A 8 8.66 -10.91 5.58
N ILE A 9 8.15 -9.78 5.10
CA ILE A 9 8.09 -9.51 3.66
C ILE A 9 9.51 -9.14 3.19
N LYS A 10 10.27 -10.11 2.68
CA LYS A 10 11.51 -9.86 1.90
C LYS A 10 11.23 -10.06 0.42
N GLU A 11 12.03 -9.42 -0.45
CA GLU A 11 11.96 -9.58 -1.92
C GLU A 11 11.95 -11.06 -2.38
N ASN A 12 12.57 -11.97 -1.62
CA ASN A 12 12.71 -13.39 -1.92
C ASN A 12 11.89 -14.37 -1.05
N THR A 13 10.97 -13.90 -0.19
CA THR A 13 10.04 -14.81 0.51
C THR A 13 8.80 -14.99 -0.38
N LEU A 14 8.94 -15.84 -1.39
CA LEU A 14 7.91 -16.15 -2.40
C LEU A 14 6.62 -16.68 -1.74
N ILE A 15 5.50 -15.97 -1.91
CA ILE A 15 4.16 -16.47 -1.55
C ILE A 15 3.31 -16.46 -2.83
N PRO A 16 3.28 -17.57 -3.59
CA PRO A 16 2.60 -17.62 -4.89
C PRO A 16 1.11 -17.25 -4.84
N GLU A 17 0.44 -17.57 -3.73
CA GLU A 17 -1.01 -17.37 -3.56
C GLU A 17 -1.39 -15.92 -3.21
N SER A 18 -0.41 -15.06 -2.86
CA SER A 18 -0.62 -13.70 -2.37
C SER A 18 0.15 -12.65 -3.17
N GLU A 19 0.65 -13.02 -4.35
CA GLU A 19 1.57 -12.20 -5.12
C GLU A 19 1.04 -11.95 -6.52
N PHE A 20 1.06 -10.68 -6.92
CA PHE A 20 0.92 -10.26 -8.30
C PHE A 20 2.19 -9.52 -8.71
N SER A 21 2.81 -9.96 -9.80
CA SER A 21 4.06 -9.37 -10.30
C SER A 21 3.90 -8.97 -11.75
N ILE A 22 4.30 -7.74 -12.07
CA ILE A 22 4.33 -7.27 -13.46
C ILE A 22 5.63 -7.76 -14.11
N SER A 23 5.51 -8.44 -15.25
CA SER A 23 6.65 -8.83 -16.08
C SER A 23 7.14 -7.65 -16.95
N LEU A 24 8.40 -7.70 -17.39
CA LEU A 24 9.01 -6.68 -18.26
C LEU A 24 8.21 -6.41 -19.54
N ASP A 25 7.66 -7.46 -20.17
CA ASP A 25 6.86 -7.33 -21.39
C ASP A 25 5.55 -6.57 -21.13
N ARG A 26 4.93 -6.80 -19.97
CA ARG A 26 3.69 -6.13 -19.57
C ARG A 26 3.93 -4.74 -19.04
N LYS A 27 5.13 -4.43 -18.54
CA LYS A 27 5.48 -3.10 -18.02
C LYS A 27 5.25 -2.03 -19.08
N LYS A 28 5.75 -2.23 -20.31
CA LYS A 28 5.56 -1.28 -21.41
C LYS A 28 4.09 -1.11 -21.81
N ILE A 29 3.32 -2.20 -21.80
CA ILE A 29 1.89 -2.17 -22.11
C ILE A 29 1.14 -1.33 -21.06
N ILE A 30 1.38 -1.61 -19.78
CA ILE A 30 0.81 -0.85 -18.66
C ILE A 30 1.25 0.61 -18.72
N GLU A 31 2.51 0.88 -19.02
CA GLU A 31 3.02 2.24 -19.22
C GLU A 31 2.31 2.97 -20.37
N SER A 32 1.91 2.27 -21.42
CA SER A 32 1.21 2.87 -22.56
C SER A 32 -0.30 3.06 -22.37
N GLU A 33 -0.95 2.18 -21.60
CA GLU A 33 -2.42 2.12 -21.48
C GLU A 33 -2.96 2.68 -20.15
N PHE A 34 -2.24 2.49 -19.06
CA PHE A 34 -2.64 2.88 -17.71
C PHE A 34 -2.06 4.24 -17.29
N ILE A 35 -0.85 4.58 -17.75
CA ILE A 35 -0.26 5.90 -17.49
C ILE A 35 -0.89 6.90 -18.47
N ASP A 36 -1.79 7.75 -17.96
CA ASP A 36 -2.28 8.86 -18.76
C ASP A 36 -1.17 9.91 -18.91
N LYS A 37 -1.09 10.53 -20.10
CA LYS A 37 -0.23 11.71 -20.30
C LYS A 37 -0.76 12.97 -19.61
N ILE A 38 -1.97 12.92 -19.06
CA ILE A 38 -2.60 14.05 -18.37
C ILE A 38 -2.18 14.01 -16.91
N ASN A 39 -1.52 15.07 -16.45
CA ASN A 39 -1.14 15.24 -15.06
C ASN A 39 -2.37 15.58 -14.20
N LEU A 40 -3.12 14.56 -13.80
CA LEU A 40 -4.26 14.70 -12.90
C LEU A 40 -3.78 14.56 -11.45
N SER A 41 -3.94 15.62 -10.66
CA SER A 41 -3.53 15.63 -9.26
C SER A 41 -4.69 15.20 -8.33
N PRO A 42 -4.46 14.26 -7.39
CA PRO A 42 -5.46 13.91 -6.37
C PRO A 42 -5.77 15.08 -5.43
N HIS A 43 -4.89 16.08 -5.34
CA HIS A 43 -5.05 17.25 -4.46
C HIS A 43 -5.91 18.36 -5.05
N LYS A 44 -6.13 18.35 -6.38
CA LYS A 44 -6.99 19.34 -7.05
C LYS A 44 -8.44 18.87 -7.17
N ASN A 45 -8.64 17.59 -7.51
CA ASN A 45 -9.96 16.99 -7.61
C ASN A 45 -9.91 15.50 -7.30
N LEU A 46 -10.00 15.18 -6.01
CA LEU A 46 -9.87 13.83 -5.49
C LEU A 46 -10.90 12.87 -6.07
N GLN A 47 -12.17 13.29 -6.14
CA GLN A 47 -13.27 12.45 -6.64
C GLN A 47 -13.08 12.08 -8.11
N PHE A 48 -12.68 13.05 -8.94
CA PHE A 48 -12.36 12.77 -10.34
C PHE A 48 -11.11 11.90 -10.48
N PHE A 49 -10.09 12.10 -9.63
CA PHE A 49 -8.89 11.27 -9.61
C PHE A 49 -9.19 9.80 -9.28
N LEU A 50 -9.99 9.53 -8.23
CA LEU A 50 -10.41 8.18 -7.85
C LEU A 50 -11.20 7.51 -8.98
N LYS A 51 -12.22 8.21 -9.51
CA LYS A 51 -13.04 7.71 -10.61
C LYS A 51 -12.20 7.39 -11.85
N LYS A 52 -11.28 8.29 -12.25
CA LYS A 52 -10.41 8.07 -13.41
C LYS A 52 -9.46 6.90 -13.17
N SER A 53 -8.86 6.81 -11.98
CA SER A 53 -7.98 5.69 -11.59
C SER A 53 -8.71 4.35 -11.67
N TYR A 54 -9.96 4.28 -11.20
CA TYR A 54 -10.80 3.09 -11.34
C TYR A 54 -11.09 2.75 -12.80
N ILE A 55 -11.48 3.72 -13.63
CA ILE A 55 -11.78 3.49 -15.05
C ILE A 55 -10.54 3.00 -15.79
N ASP A 56 -9.39 3.63 -15.59
CA ASP A 56 -8.16 3.21 -16.26
C ASP A 56 -7.66 1.86 -15.79
N SER A 57 -7.93 1.49 -14.54
CA SER A 57 -7.58 0.17 -14.03
C SER A 57 -8.18 -0.96 -14.86
N LYS A 58 -9.28 -0.71 -15.59
CA LYS A 58 -9.93 -1.71 -16.47
C LYS A 58 -9.11 -2.09 -17.71
N LYS A 59 -8.05 -1.31 -18.00
CA LYS A 59 -7.07 -1.63 -19.05
C LYS A 59 -5.90 -2.46 -18.51
N LEU A 60 -5.83 -2.68 -17.20
CA LEU A 60 -4.80 -3.53 -16.62
C LEU A 60 -5.04 -4.99 -17.01
N PRO A 61 -3.98 -5.83 -17.04
CA PRO A 61 -4.12 -7.24 -17.37
C PRO A 61 -5.13 -7.95 -16.46
N GLN A 62 -5.81 -8.97 -16.99
CA GLN A 62 -6.82 -9.74 -16.27
C GLN A 62 -6.33 -10.25 -14.90
N GLU A 63 -5.06 -10.64 -14.80
CA GLU A 63 -4.44 -11.16 -13.59
C GLU A 63 -4.40 -10.13 -12.45
N PHE A 64 -4.37 -8.83 -12.76
CA PHE A 64 -4.50 -7.77 -11.75
C PHE A 64 -5.89 -7.83 -11.10
N HIS A 65 -6.94 -7.94 -11.92
CA HIS A 65 -8.32 -8.00 -11.46
C HIS A 65 -8.61 -9.31 -10.72
N GLU A 66 -8.08 -10.45 -11.20
CA GLU A 66 -8.21 -11.74 -10.51
C GLU A 66 -7.53 -11.73 -9.15
N ALA A 67 -6.31 -11.16 -9.05
CA ALA A 67 -5.60 -11.07 -7.78
C ALA A 67 -6.39 -10.25 -6.74
N ILE A 68 -6.92 -9.08 -7.15
CA ILE A 68 -7.77 -8.25 -6.30
C ILE A 68 -9.07 -8.97 -5.93
N TYR A 69 -9.71 -9.65 -6.89
CA TYR A 69 -10.95 -10.38 -6.64
C TYR A 69 -10.76 -11.50 -5.61
N LYS A 70 -9.73 -12.34 -5.79
CA LYS A 70 -9.39 -13.43 -4.85
C LYS A 70 -9.10 -12.88 -3.45
N PHE A 71 -8.34 -11.78 -3.37
CA PHE A 71 -8.03 -11.14 -2.11
C PHE A 71 -9.27 -10.60 -1.41
N LYS A 72 -10.13 -9.86 -2.13
CA LYS A 72 -11.40 -9.32 -1.63
C LYS A 72 -12.35 -10.40 -1.13
N ASN A 73 -12.38 -11.55 -1.80
CA ASN A 73 -13.24 -12.68 -1.45
C ASN A 73 -12.62 -13.63 -0.41
N ASN A 74 -11.58 -13.19 0.30
CA ASN A 74 -10.95 -13.95 1.39
C ASN A 74 -10.37 -15.31 0.97
N GLU A 75 -10.05 -15.49 -0.32
CA GLU A 75 -9.42 -16.70 -0.87
C GLU A 75 -7.93 -16.81 -0.50
N ASN A 76 -7.38 -15.77 0.15
CA ASN A 76 -6.07 -15.81 0.77
C ASN A 76 -6.16 -16.08 2.29
N ARG A 77 -5.34 -17.01 2.79
CA ARG A 77 -5.17 -17.30 4.22
C ARG A 77 -4.23 -16.32 4.94
N LYS A 78 -3.29 -15.70 4.22
CA LYS A 78 -2.25 -14.79 4.77
C LYS A 78 -2.76 -13.39 5.08
N GLY A 79 -3.87 -12.96 4.47
CA GLY A 79 -4.42 -11.61 4.70
C GLY A 79 -3.60 -10.48 4.08
N ILE A 80 -2.76 -10.77 3.07
CA ILE A 80 -1.97 -9.77 2.33
C ILE A 80 -2.07 -9.99 0.81
N LEU A 81 -1.98 -8.93 0.01
CA LEU A 81 -1.73 -9.02 -1.43
C LEU A 81 -0.54 -8.13 -1.78
N LEU A 82 0.51 -8.71 -2.35
CA LEU A 82 1.74 -8.01 -2.71
C LEU A 82 1.80 -7.77 -4.22
N PHE A 83 1.88 -6.50 -4.62
CA PHE A 83 2.15 -6.08 -5.98
C PHE A 83 3.64 -5.79 -6.15
N LYS A 84 4.32 -6.49 -7.08
CA LYS A 84 5.74 -6.24 -7.39
C LYS A 84 5.93 -5.63 -8.77
N ASN A 85 7.04 -4.91 -8.91
CA ASN A 85 7.51 -4.30 -10.16
C ASN A 85 6.50 -3.33 -10.79
N LEU A 86 5.70 -2.64 -9.97
CA LEU A 86 4.82 -1.57 -10.44
C LEU A 86 5.66 -0.43 -11.04
N PRO A 87 5.31 0.09 -12.24
CA PRO A 87 5.91 1.31 -12.74
C PRO A 87 5.55 2.48 -11.82
N LEU A 88 6.57 3.22 -11.38
CA LEU A 88 6.43 4.43 -10.57
C LEU A 88 6.63 5.67 -11.44
N ASP A 89 6.41 6.85 -10.84
CA ASP A 89 6.71 8.13 -11.45
C ASP A 89 8.17 8.18 -11.97
N SER A 90 8.38 8.80 -13.13
CA SER A 90 9.71 8.92 -13.76
C SER A 90 10.71 9.70 -12.91
N TYR A 91 10.20 10.56 -12.04
CA TYR A 91 10.97 11.27 -11.03
C TYR A 91 10.25 11.16 -9.68
N ILE A 92 10.97 10.64 -8.69
CA ILE A 92 10.50 10.57 -7.30
C ILE A 92 11.28 11.64 -6.51
N PRO A 93 10.63 12.68 -5.97
CA PRO A 93 11.31 13.73 -5.23
C PRO A 93 11.99 13.18 -3.96
N PHE A 94 12.86 14.00 -3.36
CA PHE A 94 13.42 13.69 -2.04
C PHE A 94 12.31 13.40 -1.02
N THR A 95 12.56 12.46 -0.12
CA THR A 95 11.64 12.17 0.99
C THR A 95 11.40 13.48 1.76
N PRO A 96 10.14 13.94 1.90
CA PRO A 96 9.86 15.15 2.65
C PRO A 96 10.22 14.96 4.12
N LYS A 97 10.48 16.05 4.84
CA LYS A 97 10.72 16.00 6.29
C LYS A 97 9.43 16.02 7.12
N ASP A 98 8.36 16.54 6.53
CA ASP A 98 7.03 16.62 7.13
C ASP A 98 6.10 15.69 6.36
N PRO A 99 5.43 14.73 7.03
CA PRO A 99 4.53 13.79 6.37
C PRO A 99 3.32 14.46 5.71
N LEU A 100 2.92 15.66 6.16
CA LEU A 100 1.82 16.43 5.57
C LEU A 100 2.25 17.20 4.31
N ASN A 101 3.55 17.34 4.07
CA ASN A 101 4.07 18.02 2.90
C ASN A 101 3.94 17.11 1.67
N ILE A 102 3.17 17.60 0.70
CA ILE A 102 3.01 16.99 -0.61
C ILE A 102 4.02 17.67 -1.55
N PRO A 103 5.11 16.99 -1.94
CA PRO A 103 6.10 17.58 -2.83
C PRO A 103 5.51 17.83 -4.22
N GLU A 104 6.06 18.82 -4.93
CA GLU A 104 5.72 19.03 -6.33
C GLU A 104 6.16 17.82 -7.17
N LYS A 105 5.23 17.31 -8.00
CA LYS A 105 5.46 16.15 -8.86
C LYS A 105 4.99 16.43 -10.28
N SER A 106 5.72 15.87 -11.25
CA SER A 106 5.36 15.92 -12.68
C SER A 106 4.24 14.95 -13.04
N SER A 107 3.99 13.93 -12.22
CA SER A 107 2.95 12.93 -12.36
C SER A 107 2.53 12.39 -10.99
N PHE A 108 1.40 11.68 -10.94
CA PHE A 108 0.85 11.08 -9.72
C PHE A 108 0.58 9.58 -9.93
N LEU A 109 1.52 8.87 -10.55
CA LEU A 109 1.36 7.46 -10.89
C LEU A 109 1.34 6.58 -9.64
N SER A 110 2.18 6.88 -8.64
CA SER A 110 2.14 6.17 -7.36
C SER A 110 0.76 6.27 -6.69
N GLU A 111 0.18 7.45 -6.69
CA GLU A 111 -1.12 7.74 -6.11
C GLU A 111 -2.23 7.05 -6.93
N LYS A 112 -2.05 6.98 -8.26
CA LYS A 112 -2.98 6.30 -9.18
C LYS A 112 -3.02 4.80 -8.91
N TRP A 113 -1.89 4.16 -8.60
CA TRP A 113 -1.86 2.76 -8.18
C TRP A 113 -2.66 2.53 -6.90
N ILE A 114 -2.43 3.35 -5.87
CA ILE A 114 -3.16 3.27 -4.60
C ILE A 114 -4.67 3.44 -4.85
N ALA A 115 -5.06 4.46 -5.61
CA ALA A 115 -6.46 4.73 -5.95
C ALA A 115 -7.10 3.60 -6.77
N ALA A 116 -6.40 3.06 -7.78
CA ALA A 116 -6.89 1.97 -8.60
C ALA A 116 -7.13 0.70 -7.77
N VAL A 117 -6.20 0.34 -6.88
CA VAL A 117 -6.36 -0.81 -6.00
C VAL A 117 -7.51 -0.58 -5.01
N ALA A 118 -7.54 0.58 -4.35
CA ALA A 118 -8.59 0.93 -3.38
C ALA A 118 -9.99 0.85 -3.99
N GLU A 119 -10.20 1.44 -5.17
CA GLU A 119 -11.51 1.49 -5.83
C GLU A 119 -11.94 0.16 -6.47
N ASN A 120 -11.01 -0.79 -6.71
CA ASN A 120 -11.39 -2.16 -7.07
C ASN A 120 -11.70 -3.02 -5.83
N LEU A 121 -11.08 -2.74 -4.69
CA LEU A 121 -11.39 -3.41 -3.41
C LEU A 121 -12.73 -2.91 -2.82
N GLY A 122 -13.00 -1.61 -2.90
CA GLY A 122 -14.18 -0.97 -2.34
C GLY A 122 -14.16 0.53 -2.59
N HIS A 123 -14.12 1.32 -1.52
CA HIS A 123 -14.00 2.78 -1.60
C HIS A 123 -12.82 3.24 -0.76
N ALA A 124 -12.05 4.18 -1.30
CA ALA A 124 -10.98 4.80 -0.53
C ALA A 124 -11.58 5.72 0.56
N ILE A 125 -11.15 5.53 1.81
CA ILE A 125 -11.58 6.33 2.97
C ILE A 125 -10.38 6.90 3.73
N SER A 126 -10.61 7.97 4.49
CA SER A 126 -9.65 8.55 5.42
C SER A 126 -10.38 9.10 6.65
N TYR A 127 -9.62 9.37 7.70
CA TYR A 127 -10.13 9.88 8.96
C TYR A 127 -9.59 11.28 9.19
N LYS A 128 -10.45 12.25 9.54
CA LYS A 128 -10.04 13.65 9.74
C LYS A 128 -8.94 13.79 10.80
N GLN A 129 -8.96 12.93 11.81
CA GLN A 129 -8.01 12.86 12.91
C GLN A 129 -6.64 12.30 12.45
N GLU A 130 -6.62 11.51 11.38
CA GLU A 130 -5.40 10.91 10.83
C GLU A 130 -4.89 11.77 9.66
N LYS A 131 -3.69 12.35 9.83
CA LYS A 131 -3.02 13.16 8.79
C LYS A 131 -3.93 14.21 8.14
N ASN A 132 -4.75 14.89 8.95
CA ASN A 132 -5.72 15.90 8.51
C ASN A 132 -6.74 15.40 7.46
N GLY A 133 -7.06 14.10 7.45
CA GLY A 133 -7.99 13.53 6.46
C GLY A 133 -7.43 13.45 5.05
N GLN A 134 -6.10 13.47 4.88
CA GLN A 134 -5.49 13.15 3.60
C GLN A 134 -5.79 11.68 3.25
N LEU A 135 -6.30 11.45 2.04
CA LEU A 135 -6.64 10.10 1.57
C LEU A 135 -5.41 9.25 1.26
N ILE A 136 -4.42 9.88 0.64
CA ILE A 136 -3.13 9.25 0.31
C ILE A 136 -2.09 9.96 1.17
N GLN A 137 -1.41 9.20 2.01
CA GLN A 137 -0.60 9.72 3.10
C GLN A 137 0.86 9.31 2.93
N ASN A 138 1.78 10.22 3.24
CA ASN A 138 3.20 9.87 3.32
C ASN A 138 3.48 9.13 4.63
N LEU A 139 3.99 7.91 4.50
CA LEU A 139 4.56 7.13 5.59
C LEU A 139 6.08 7.31 5.57
N ILE A 140 6.60 8.14 6.46
CA ILE A 140 8.02 8.52 6.51
C ILE A 140 8.51 8.57 7.96
N PRO A 141 9.80 8.29 8.22
CA PRO A 141 10.37 8.49 9.53
C PRO A 141 10.43 9.99 9.87
N VAL A 142 9.99 10.36 11.07
CA VAL A 142 10.07 11.74 11.58
C VAL A 142 10.98 11.77 12.78
N LYS A 143 12.00 12.63 12.76
CA LYS A 143 13.08 12.65 13.74
C LYS A 143 12.58 12.82 15.17
N GLU A 144 11.57 13.66 15.36
CA GLU A 144 10.96 13.96 16.66
C GLU A 144 10.13 12.79 17.23
N ASN A 145 9.85 11.78 16.39
CA ASN A 145 9.00 10.64 16.70
C ASN A 145 9.74 9.29 16.53
N GLU A 146 11.06 9.30 16.38
CA GLU A 146 11.89 8.12 16.10
C GLU A 146 11.70 6.98 17.12
N ASP A 147 11.48 7.34 18.40
CA ASP A 147 11.30 6.43 19.54
C ASP A 147 9.82 6.31 20.01
N LYS A 148 8.86 6.86 19.26
CA LYS A 148 7.43 6.80 19.62
C LYS A 148 6.74 5.67 18.86
N LEU A 149 5.82 4.94 19.50
CA LEU A 149 5.00 3.92 18.82
C LEU A 149 4.01 4.58 17.85
N SER A 150 4.48 4.86 16.64
CA SER A 150 3.69 5.45 15.57
C SER A 150 4.23 5.03 14.20
N SER A 151 3.45 5.36 13.17
CA SER A 151 3.79 5.20 11.77
C SER A 151 5.03 6.03 11.33
N GLU A 152 5.51 6.93 12.19
CA GLU A 152 6.68 7.79 11.93
C GLU A 152 7.95 7.34 12.68
N SER A 153 7.85 6.24 13.43
CA SER A 153 8.95 5.65 14.20
C SER A 153 10.05 5.08 13.30
N SER A 154 11.27 5.00 13.83
CA SER A 154 12.41 4.44 13.09
C SER A 154 13.44 3.72 13.96
N LYS A 155 13.49 3.98 15.27
CA LYS A 155 14.42 3.35 16.21
C LYS A 155 13.82 2.21 17.02
N ILE A 156 12.50 2.06 16.96
CA ILE A 156 11.76 1.00 17.66
C ILE A 156 10.97 0.16 16.67
N ILE A 157 10.65 -1.06 17.08
CA ILE A 157 9.72 -1.91 16.33
C ILE A 157 8.31 -1.39 16.59
N LEU A 158 7.55 -1.21 15.52
CA LEU A 158 6.12 -0.93 15.60
C LEU A 158 5.37 -2.25 15.87
N ASP A 159 4.73 -2.34 17.03
CA ASP A 159 4.01 -3.53 17.47
C ASP A 159 2.87 -3.91 16.50
N PHE A 160 2.50 -5.20 16.52
CA PHE A 160 1.32 -5.67 15.77
C PHE A 160 0.06 -4.93 16.21
N HIS A 161 -0.67 -4.40 15.24
CA HIS A 161 -1.92 -3.69 15.47
C HIS A 161 -2.89 -3.90 14.30
N THR A 162 -4.17 -3.64 14.57
CA THR A 162 -5.17 -3.41 13.52
C THR A 162 -5.29 -1.90 13.33
N GLU A 163 -5.22 -1.44 12.08
CA GLU A 163 -5.35 -0.02 11.75
C GLU A 163 -6.67 0.55 12.28
N VAL A 164 -6.59 1.68 12.97
CA VAL A 164 -7.74 2.38 13.60
C VAL A 164 -8.71 1.43 14.33
N ALA A 165 -8.19 0.45 15.07
CA ALA A 165 -8.95 -0.64 15.70
C ALA A 165 -10.17 -0.20 16.54
N PHE A 166 -10.11 1.00 17.12
CA PHE A 166 -11.14 1.56 17.99
C PHE A 166 -12.23 2.33 17.24
N HIS A 167 -12.07 2.59 15.94
CA HIS A 167 -13.06 3.31 15.15
C HIS A 167 -14.25 2.39 14.79
N PRO A 168 -15.52 2.81 14.99
CA PRO A 168 -16.68 1.99 14.65
C PRO A 168 -16.73 1.58 13.17
N GLN A 169 -16.20 2.44 12.30
CA GLN A 169 -16.01 2.20 10.88
C GLN A 169 -14.52 2.07 10.59
N LYS A 170 -13.90 0.99 11.07
CA LYS A 170 -12.51 0.68 10.78
C LYS A 170 -12.31 0.38 9.30
N THR A 171 -11.08 0.54 8.81
CA THR A 171 -10.75 0.16 7.43
C THR A 171 -10.76 -1.36 7.28
N ASP A 172 -11.20 -1.83 6.12
CA ASP A 172 -11.09 -3.25 5.74
C ASP A 172 -9.69 -3.60 5.23
N TYR A 173 -9.01 -2.63 4.60
CA TYR A 173 -7.71 -2.81 3.96
C TYR A 173 -6.78 -1.63 4.25
N VAL A 174 -5.48 -1.91 4.38
CA VAL A 174 -4.42 -0.90 4.36
C VAL A 174 -3.57 -1.12 3.12
N ILE A 175 -3.37 -0.07 2.32
CA ILE A 175 -2.59 -0.13 1.08
C ILE A 175 -1.29 0.64 1.30
N LEU A 176 -0.16 -0.05 1.18
CA LEU A 176 1.17 0.54 1.29
C LEU A 176 1.89 0.41 -0.06
N LEU A 177 2.42 1.53 -0.56
CA LEU A 177 3.23 1.57 -1.77
C LEU A 177 4.62 2.13 -1.44
N CYS A 178 5.65 1.32 -1.64
CA CYS A 178 7.04 1.74 -1.42
C CYS A 178 7.54 2.60 -2.59
N LEU A 179 7.87 3.87 -2.32
CA LEU A 179 8.52 4.76 -3.29
C LEU A 179 10.05 4.75 -3.18
N ARG A 180 10.57 4.52 -1.98
CA ARG A 180 12.00 4.49 -1.70
C ARG A 180 12.26 3.48 -0.59
N GLN A 181 13.17 2.54 -0.85
CA GLN A 181 13.63 1.61 0.17
C GLN A 181 14.45 2.36 1.22
N ASP A 182 14.37 1.91 2.47
CA ASP A 182 15.34 2.30 3.49
C ASP A 182 16.78 2.08 2.98
N HIS A 183 17.64 3.08 3.16
CA HIS A 183 18.99 3.08 2.59
C HIS A 183 19.86 1.95 3.17
N ASN A 184 19.64 1.59 4.44
CA ASN A 184 20.36 0.52 5.11
C ASN A 184 19.73 -0.87 4.86
N LYS A 185 18.51 -0.90 4.31
CA LYS A 185 17.70 -2.12 4.09
C LYS A 185 17.40 -2.88 5.38
N GLU A 186 17.22 -2.14 6.46
CA GLU A 186 16.91 -2.64 7.80
C GLU A 186 15.41 -2.57 8.11
N ALA A 187 14.68 -1.66 7.44
CA ALA A 187 13.24 -1.55 7.63
C ALA A 187 12.47 -2.78 7.10
N GLU A 188 11.50 -3.24 7.88
CA GLU A 188 10.76 -4.49 7.62
C GLU A 188 9.27 -4.29 7.87
N THR A 189 8.45 -4.96 7.05
CA THR A 189 7.02 -5.08 7.29
C THR A 189 6.70 -6.49 7.76
N PHE A 190 6.14 -6.58 8.97
CA PHE A 190 5.68 -7.83 9.57
C PHE A 190 4.18 -7.97 9.37
N ILE A 191 3.74 -9.19 9.06
CA ILE A 191 2.32 -9.53 9.01
C ILE A 191 2.04 -10.76 9.86
N SER A 192 0.83 -10.80 10.41
CA SER A 192 0.35 -11.94 11.17
C SER A 192 -1.14 -12.15 10.93
N SER A 193 -1.48 -13.29 10.34
CA SER A 193 -2.86 -13.61 9.97
C SER A 193 -3.60 -14.29 11.12
N ALA A 194 -4.75 -13.75 11.51
CA ALA A 194 -5.63 -14.40 12.48
C ALA A 194 -6.06 -15.81 12.04
N LYS A 195 -6.23 -16.06 10.73
CA LYS A 195 -6.56 -17.41 10.21
C LYS A 195 -5.44 -18.42 10.46
N GLU A 196 -4.19 -17.97 10.48
CA GLU A 196 -3.01 -18.82 10.71
C GLU A 196 -2.70 -19.00 12.20
N ILE A 197 -2.80 -17.90 12.96
CA ILE A 197 -2.61 -17.94 14.42
C ILE A 197 -3.66 -18.84 15.07
N ARG A 198 -4.91 -18.85 14.57
CA ARG A 198 -5.99 -19.65 15.14
C ARG A 198 -5.64 -21.13 15.28
N SER A 199 -4.86 -21.71 14.35
CA SER A 199 -4.42 -23.12 14.46
C SER A 199 -3.37 -23.38 15.53
N GLN A 200 -2.76 -22.34 16.09
CA GLN A 200 -1.69 -22.42 17.09
C GLN A 200 -2.17 -22.04 18.50
N LEU A 201 -3.39 -21.52 18.65
CA LEU A 201 -3.95 -21.19 19.96
C LEU A 201 -4.28 -22.47 20.75
N SER A 202 -3.99 -22.44 22.05
CA SER A 202 -4.44 -23.52 22.95
C SER A 202 -5.96 -23.61 22.96
N LYS A 203 -6.47 -24.84 23.07
CA LYS A 203 -7.89 -25.11 23.23
C LYS A 203 -8.40 -24.67 24.60
#